data_AF-A0A379T0A1-F1
#
_entry.id   AF-A0A379T0A1-F1
#
_cell.length_a   1.000
_cell.length_b   1.000
_cell.length_c   1.000
_cell.angle_alpha   90.00
_cell.angle_beta   90.00
_cell.angle_gamma   90.00
#
_symmetry.space_group_name_H-M   'P 1'
#
loop_
_entity.id
_entity.type
_entity.pdbx_description
1 polymer ?
#
loop_
_entity_poly.entity_id
_entity_poly.type
_entity_poly.pdbx_seq_one_letter_code
_entity_poly.pdbx_strand_id
1 'polypeptide(L)'
;MQISQLEAGDLLAFNGEYFLNIPRIKQRNGYRKEFRKLQIPEELFSQLTYLVEAVNSLVNDTLKIDLSEKQKRKLPIFINTYPFKKGCVELNMIESGGLKLNPYAITLKIRNTINRSINEYQAYLGCINSRRFRYSLGTKVAQLGYSPSLIANVLDHSSINSVMSYIENTAENGKRINEAVNELMKPLANKFIEGKELQQELDSLKHLIEEYCGGSKTNSFDNTAISLVTNSIDDMINSI
;
A
#
# COMPACT_ATOMS: atom_id res chain seq x y z
N MET A 1 13.23 -8.42 -9.51
CA MET A 1 13.18 -6.96 -9.23
C MET A 1 13.91 -6.23 -10.35
N GLN A 2 13.40 -5.07 -10.80
CA GLN A 2 14.05 -4.27 -11.85
C GLN A 2 15.42 -3.74 -11.44
N ILE A 3 15.60 -3.41 -10.16
CA ILE A 3 16.87 -2.85 -9.64
C ILE A 3 18.07 -3.79 -9.78
N SER A 4 17.87 -5.10 -9.95
CA SER A 4 18.99 -6.05 -10.19
C SER A 4 19.65 -5.89 -11.55
N GLN A 5 18.99 -5.18 -12.47
CA GLN A 5 19.49 -4.94 -13.81
C GLN A 5 20.27 -3.64 -13.93
N LEU A 6 20.41 -2.87 -12.84
CA LEU A 6 21.14 -1.60 -12.87
C LEU A 6 22.63 -1.83 -13.08
N GLU A 7 23.18 -1.03 -13.98
CA GLU A 7 24.59 -1.00 -14.35
C GLU A 7 25.17 0.38 -14.04
N ALA A 8 26.48 0.49 -13.92
CA ALA A 8 27.18 1.74 -13.63
C ALA A 8 26.80 2.87 -14.63
N GLY A 9 26.61 2.52 -15.90
CA GLY A 9 26.21 3.45 -16.95
C GLY A 9 24.81 4.02 -16.82
N ASP A 10 23.99 3.50 -15.89
CA ASP A 10 22.65 4.00 -15.60
C ASP A 10 22.65 5.19 -14.61
N LEU A 11 23.77 5.46 -13.94
CA LEU A 11 23.96 6.66 -13.12
C LEU A 11 24.36 7.83 -14.01
N LEU A 12 23.61 8.93 -13.94
CA LEU A 12 23.83 10.12 -14.75
C LEU A 12 23.90 11.36 -13.86
N ALA A 13 24.90 12.20 -14.07
CA ALA A 13 24.98 13.54 -13.52
C ALA A 13 24.93 14.56 -14.67
N PHE A 14 24.04 15.55 -14.57
CA PHE A 14 23.89 16.58 -15.59
C PHE A 14 23.44 17.89 -14.94
N ASN A 15 24.16 18.99 -15.22
CA ASN A 15 23.83 20.34 -14.72
C ASN A 15 23.59 20.43 -13.20
N GLY A 16 24.36 19.68 -12.40
CA GLY A 16 24.19 19.65 -10.94
C GLY A 16 23.01 18.80 -10.45
N GLU A 17 22.30 18.12 -11.34
CA GLU A 17 21.24 17.18 -11.00
C GLU A 17 21.69 15.73 -11.22
N TYR A 18 21.17 14.83 -10.38
CA TYR A 18 21.53 13.42 -10.36
C TYR A 18 20.35 12.55 -10.75
N PHE A 19 20.61 11.57 -11.61
CA PHE A 19 19.58 10.70 -12.16
C PHE A 19 20.00 9.24 -12.20
N LEU A 20 18.99 8.37 -12.15
CA LEU A 20 19.09 6.94 -12.35
C LEU A 20 18.19 6.51 -13.50
N ASN A 21 18.77 5.85 -14.50
CA ASN A 21 18.02 5.24 -15.59
C ASN A 21 17.59 3.82 -15.21
N ILE A 22 16.31 3.65 -14.87
CA ILE A 22 15.76 2.35 -14.44
C ILE A 22 15.20 1.60 -15.66
N PRO A 23 15.70 0.39 -15.98
CA PRO A 23 15.18 -0.38 -17.10
C PRO A 23 13.75 -0.87 -16.88
N ARG A 24 12.90 -0.75 -17.91
CA ARG A 24 11.51 -1.19 -17.91
C ARG A 24 11.41 -2.64 -18.40
N ILE A 25 11.08 -3.57 -17.50
CA ILE A 25 11.01 -5.01 -17.80
C ILE A 25 9.64 -5.41 -18.38
N LYS A 26 8.55 -4.73 -17.97
CA LYS A 26 7.18 -5.21 -18.21
C LYS A 26 6.61 -4.89 -19.60
N GLN A 27 7.30 -4.13 -20.45
CA GLN A 27 6.75 -3.64 -21.72
C GLN A 27 6.85 -4.64 -22.89
N ARG A 28 7.13 -5.93 -22.69
CA ARG A 28 7.32 -6.96 -23.75
C ARG A 28 8.40 -6.65 -24.80
N ASN A 29 9.03 -5.48 -24.78
CA ASN A 29 9.96 -5.01 -25.81
C ASN A 29 11.38 -5.60 -25.72
N GLY A 30 11.69 -6.41 -24.70
CA GLY A 30 12.97 -7.10 -24.55
C GLY A 30 13.87 -6.52 -23.46
N TYR A 31 15.06 -7.09 -23.30
CA TYR A 31 15.99 -6.74 -22.23
C TYR A 31 16.59 -5.33 -22.42
N ARG A 32 16.47 -4.47 -21.39
CA ARG A 32 17.07 -3.12 -21.34
C ARG A 32 16.84 -2.28 -22.62
N LYS A 33 15.66 -2.40 -23.25
CA LYS A 33 15.31 -1.58 -24.44
C LYS A 33 14.68 -0.23 -24.11
N GLU A 34 14.08 -0.13 -22.93
CA GLU A 34 13.42 1.08 -22.46
C GLU A 34 13.85 1.41 -21.05
N PHE A 35 13.98 2.71 -20.78
CA PHE A 35 14.42 3.23 -19.50
C PHE A 35 13.47 4.33 -19.02
N ARG A 36 13.27 4.38 -17.71
CA ARG A 36 12.70 5.52 -17.02
C ARG A 36 13.84 6.30 -16.36
N LYS A 37 13.98 7.57 -16.70
CA LYS A 37 14.88 8.49 -16.00
C LYS A 37 14.21 8.93 -14.68
N LEU A 38 14.88 8.70 -13.56
CA LEU A 38 14.43 9.07 -12.23
C LEU A 38 15.45 10.02 -11.61
N GLN A 39 15.03 11.22 -11.20
CA GLN A 39 15.89 12.11 -10.42
C GLN A 39 16.06 11.54 -9.00
N ILE A 40 17.30 11.55 -8.49
CA ILE A 40 17.64 11.02 -7.17
C ILE A 40 18.39 12.08 -6.35
N PRO A 41 18.32 12.03 -5.01
CA PRO A 41 19.12 12.90 -4.16
C PRO A 41 20.62 12.67 -4.37
N GLU A 42 21.42 13.72 -4.20
CA GLU A 42 22.88 13.66 -4.28
C GLU A 42 23.47 12.60 -3.35
N GLU A 43 23.00 12.51 -2.11
CA GLU A 43 23.49 11.53 -1.14
C GLU A 43 23.35 10.09 -1.67
N LEU A 44 22.20 9.76 -2.27
CA LEU A 44 21.97 8.45 -2.85
C LEU A 44 22.87 8.23 -4.07
N PHE A 45 23.05 9.26 -4.91
CA PHE A 45 23.95 9.18 -6.06
C PHE A 45 25.39 8.89 -5.62
N SER A 46 25.87 9.58 -4.59
CA SER A 46 27.21 9.39 -4.02
C SER A 46 27.39 7.97 -3.46
N GLN A 47 26.40 7.45 -2.72
CA GLN A 47 26.44 6.07 -2.22
C GLN A 47 26.49 5.02 -3.34
N LEU A 48 25.71 5.23 -4.42
CA LEU A 48 25.71 4.34 -5.57
C LEU A 48 27.02 4.43 -6.37
N THR A 49 27.60 5.63 -6.48
CA THR A 49 28.89 5.86 -7.15
C THR A 49 30.02 5.16 -6.39
N TYR A 50 30.06 5.31 -5.07
CA TYR A 50 31.00 4.59 -4.20
C TYR A 50 30.90 3.07 -4.38
N LEU A 51 29.67 2.54 -4.46
CA LEU A 51 29.45 1.11 -4.70
C LEU A 51 29.97 0.67 -6.08
N VAL A 52 29.76 1.48 -7.11
CA VAL A 52 30.27 1.23 -8.47
C VAL A 52 31.80 1.22 -8.50
N GLU A 53 32.44 2.16 -7.81
CA GLU A 53 33.90 2.23 -7.70
C GLU A 53 34.47 0.98 -6.99
N ALA A 54 33.84 0.56 -5.89
CA ALA A 54 34.21 -0.67 -5.18
C ALA A 54 34.06 -1.91 -6.06
N VAL A 55 32.99 -2.00 -6.86
CA VAL A 55 32.79 -3.07 -7.85
C VAL A 55 33.88 -3.03 -8.92
N ASN A 56 34.21 -1.85 -9.43
CA ASN A 56 35.26 -1.69 -10.44
C ASN A 56 36.63 -2.14 -9.91
N SER A 57 37.01 -1.71 -8.71
CA SER A 57 38.26 -2.16 -8.06
C SER A 57 38.28 -3.68 -7.93
N LEU A 58 37.22 -4.27 -7.39
CA LEU A 58 37.13 -5.72 -7.19
C LEU A 58 37.32 -6.50 -8.51
N VAL A 59 36.70 -6.04 -9.60
CA VAL A 59 36.82 -6.70 -10.90
C VAL A 59 38.22 -6.53 -11.49
N ASN A 60 38.77 -5.31 -11.46
CA ASN A 60 40.12 -5.02 -11.94
C ASN A 60 41.17 -5.84 -11.19
N ASP A 61 41.10 -5.88 -9.86
CA ASP A 61 42.04 -6.60 -9.00
C ASP A 61 41.98 -8.11 -9.23
N THR A 62 40.77 -8.64 -9.46
CA THR A 62 40.55 -10.07 -9.68
C THR A 62 41.04 -10.52 -11.06
N LEU A 63 40.74 -9.74 -12.10
CA LEU A 63 41.10 -10.07 -13.48
C LEU A 63 42.51 -9.59 -13.85
N LYS A 64 43.12 -8.71 -13.05
CA LYS A 64 44.41 -8.04 -13.31
C LYS A 64 44.44 -7.32 -14.66
N ILE A 65 43.35 -6.63 -14.98
CA ILE A 65 43.20 -5.85 -16.22
C ILE A 65 42.65 -4.46 -15.92
N ASP A 66 42.94 -3.53 -16.82
CA ASP A 66 42.24 -2.25 -16.88
C ASP A 66 41.01 -2.36 -17.78
N LEU A 67 39.83 -2.21 -17.17
CA LEU A 67 38.58 -2.19 -17.92
C LEU A 67 38.47 -0.93 -18.77
N SER A 68 38.04 -1.09 -20.03
CA SER A 68 37.64 0.03 -20.88
C SER A 68 36.41 0.75 -20.31
N GLU A 69 36.22 2.02 -20.67
CA GLU A 69 35.05 2.80 -20.24
C GLU A 69 33.72 2.11 -20.60
N LYS A 70 33.67 1.43 -21.76
CA LYS A 70 32.50 0.65 -22.17
C LYS A 70 32.20 -0.51 -21.21
N GLN A 71 33.23 -1.20 -20.74
CA GLN A 71 33.09 -2.31 -19.79
C GLN A 71 32.73 -1.79 -18.40
N LYS A 72 33.39 -0.72 -17.93
CA LYS A 72 33.07 -0.07 -16.65
C LYS A 72 31.59 0.29 -16.58
N ARG A 73 31.04 0.89 -17.64
CA ARG A 73 29.61 1.26 -17.72
C ARG A 73 28.66 0.06 -17.66
N LYS A 74 29.11 -1.16 -17.96
CA LYS A 74 28.30 -2.39 -17.88
C LYS A 74 28.42 -3.12 -16.55
N LEU A 75 29.30 -2.68 -15.66
CA LEU A 75 29.44 -3.30 -14.34
C LEU A 75 28.12 -3.19 -13.58
N PRO A 76 27.66 -4.27 -12.93
CA PRO A 76 26.44 -4.23 -12.15
C PRO A 76 26.63 -3.41 -10.88
N ILE A 77 25.68 -2.56 -10.54
CA ILE A 77 25.69 -1.86 -9.24
C ILE A 77 25.62 -2.89 -8.10
N PHE A 78 24.79 -3.92 -8.26
CA PHE A 78 24.66 -5.01 -7.29
C PHE A 78 25.38 -6.26 -7.79
N ILE A 79 26.61 -6.46 -7.33
CA ILE A 79 27.46 -7.56 -7.77
C ILE A 79 27.17 -8.89 -7.06
N ASN A 80 27.26 -9.99 -7.79
CA ASN A 80 27.34 -11.34 -7.25
C ASN A 80 28.79 -11.66 -6.86
N THR A 81 29.05 -11.81 -5.56
CA THR A 81 30.39 -12.13 -5.06
C THR A 81 30.78 -13.61 -5.21
N TYR A 82 29.86 -14.50 -5.62
CA TYR A 82 30.13 -15.94 -5.71
C TYR A 82 31.27 -16.29 -6.68
N PRO A 83 31.31 -15.78 -7.94
CA PRO A 83 32.39 -16.10 -8.88
C PRO A 83 33.76 -15.67 -8.37
N PHE A 84 33.84 -14.54 -7.66
CA PHE A 84 35.07 -14.02 -7.04
C PHE A 84 35.61 -14.98 -5.98
N LYS A 85 34.73 -15.46 -5.08
CA LYS A 85 35.10 -16.43 -4.04
C LYS A 85 35.54 -17.78 -4.60
N LYS A 86 35.03 -18.14 -5.79
CA LYS A 86 35.37 -19.38 -6.49
C LYS A 86 36.57 -19.24 -7.42
N GLY A 87 37.08 -18.03 -7.64
CA GLY A 87 38.18 -17.77 -8.57
C GLY A 87 37.82 -18.06 -10.02
N CYS A 88 36.54 -17.97 -10.40
CA CYS A 88 36.05 -18.26 -11.75
C CYS A 88 35.48 -17.02 -12.45
N VAL A 89 35.97 -15.82 -12.10
CA VAL A 89 35.58 -14.58 -12.77
C VAL A 89 36.21 -14.54 -14.15
N GLU A 90 35.40 -14.32 -15.17
CA GLU A 90 35.85 -14.15 -16.55
C GLU A 90 35.41 -12.81 -17.11
N LEU A 91 36.18 -12.26 -18.05
CA LEU A 91 35.89 -10.95 -18.66
C LEU A 91 34.54 -10.93 -19.41
N ASN A 92 34.16 -12.06 -20.02
CA ASN A 92 32.87 -12.22 -20.71
C ASN A 92 31.67 -12.06 -19.77
N MET A 93 31.84 -12.21 -18.44
CA MET A 93 30.77 -12.14 -17.45
C MET A 93 30.24 -10.71 -17.26
N ILE A 94 31.04 -9.70 -17.63
CA ILE A 94 30.60 -8.31 -17.68
C ILE A 94 29.52 -8.14 -18.75
N GLU A 95 29.74 -8.74 -19.92
CA GLU A 95 28.87 -8.64 -21.09
C GLU A 95 27.66 -9.57 -20.99
N SER A 96 27.86 -10.81 -20.55
CA SER A 96 26.78 -11.79 -20.37
C SER A 96 25.90 -11.52 -19.15
N GLY A 97 26.33 -10.63 -18.25
CA GLY A 97 25.66 -10.35 -16.99
C GLY A 97 25.90 -11.39 -15.89
N GLY A 98 26.89 -12.28 -16.05
CA GLY A 98 27.27 -13.30 -15.05
C GLY A 98 27.68 -12.72 -13.69
N LEU A 99 28.06 -11.44 -13.63
CA LEU A 99 28.40 -10.75 -12.38
C LEU A 99 27.19 -10.13 -11.66
N LYS A 100 25.99 -10.13 -12.26
CA LYS A 100 24.79 -9.51 -11.68
C LYS A 100 24.26 -10.33 -10.50
N LEU A 101 23.92 -9.66 -9.40
CA LEU A 101 23.27 -10.30 -8.27
C LEU A 101 21.82 -10.71 -8.64
N ASN A 102 21.46 -11.95 -8.33
CA ASN A 102 20.12 -12.46 -8.57
C ASN A 102 19.06 -11.58 -7.86
N PRO A 103 17.95 -11.19 -8.52
CA PRO A 103 16.89 -10.41 -7.89
C PRO A 103 16.32 -11.01 -6.59
N TYR A 104 16.31 -12.34 -6.44
CA TYR A 104 15.94 -12.98 -5.18
C TYR A 104 16.94 -12.67 -4.06
N ALA A 105 18.24 -12.74 -4.35
CA ALA A 105 19.30 -12.43 -3.39
C ALA A 105 19.28 -10.95 -2.96
N ILE A 106 18.97 -10.02 -3.87
CA ILE A 106 18.72 -8.61 -3.51
C ILE A 106 17.56 -8.49 -2.54
N THR A 107 16.43 -9.15 -2.83
CA THR A 107 15.25 -9.12 -1.95
C THR A 107 15.58 -9.65 -0.56
N LEU A 108 16.35 -10.74 -0.48
CA LEU A 108 16.79 -11.33 0.78
C LEU A 108 17.72 -10.39 1.57
N LYS A 109 18.69 -9.75 0.89
CA LYS A 109 19.57 -8.75 1.52
C LYS A 109 18.77 -7.60 2.11
N ILE A 110 17.87 -6.99 1.33
CA ILE A 110 17.00 -5.89 1.80
C ILE A 110 16.21 -6.32 3.03
N ARG A 111 15.57 -7.50 2.97
CA ARG A 111 14.79 -8.03 4.09
C ARG A 111 15.65 -8.20 5.34
N ASN A 112 16.82 -8.83 5.21
CA ASN A 112 17.71 -9.08 6.33
C ASN A 112 18.26 -7.78 6.94
N THR A 113 18.60 -6.79 6.10
CA THR A 113 19.04 -5.47 6.58
C THR A 113 17.95 -4.77 7.37
N ILE A 114 16.71 -4.77 6.87
CA ILE A 114 15.57 -4.15 7.58
C ILE A 114 15.28 -4.89 8.88
N ASN A 115 15.18 -6.22 8.83
CA ASN A 115 14.95 -7.04 10.03
C ASN A 115 16.04 -6.86 11.08
N ARG A 116 17.29 -6.57 10.68
CA ARG A 116 18.38 -6.28 11.63
C ARG A 116 18.30 -4.87 12.19
N SER A 117 17.82 -3.90 11.42
CA SER A 117 17.64 -2.52 11.88
C SER A 117 16.46 -2.36 12.83
N ILE A 118 15.45 -3.22 12.70
CA ILE A 118 14.27 -3.26 13.55
C ILE A 118 14.53 -4.37 14.55
N ASN A 119 15.11 -4.02 15.71
CA ASN A 119 15.29 -4.95 16.83
C ASN A 119 14.00 -5.78 17.00
N GLU A 120 14.14 -7.11 17.11
CA GLU A 120 13.13 -8.19 16.91
C GLU A 120 11.74 -8.02 17.55
N TYR A 121 11.49 -6.95 18.32
CA TYR A 121 10.31 -6.74 19.14
C TYR A 121 9.21 -5.85 18.53
N GLN A 122 9.46 -5.11 17.45
CA GLN A 122 8.50 -4.10 16.99
C GLN A 122 7.77 -4.50 15.71
N ALA A 123 6.60 -5.11 15.94
CA ALA A 123 5.53 -5.40 14.99
C ALA A 123 5.89 -6.29 13.80
N TYR A 124 5.14 -7.37 13.63
CA TYR A 124 5.13 -8.17 12.42
C TYR A 124 4.89 -7.28 11.18
N LEU A 125 5.96 -6.83 10.50
CA LEU A 125 5.87 -6.08 9.24
C LEU A 125 5.37 -6.96 8.06
N GLY A 126 5.07 -8.23 8.34
CA GLY A 126 4.76 -9.24 7.34
C GLY A 126 5.93 -9.50 6.39
N CYS A 127 5.63 -10.10 5.24
CA CYS A 127 6.65 -10.41 4.24
C CYS A 127 7.12 -9.14 3.51
N ILE A 128 8.28 -8.60 3.90
CA ILE A 128 8.99 -7.55 3.14
C ILE A 128 9.30 -8.05 1.73
N ASN A 129 8.84 -7.32 0.72
CA ASN A 129 9.12 -7.59 -0.68
C ASN A 129 8.90 -6.32 -1.53
N SER A 130 9.40 -6.35 -2.78
CA SER A 130 9.25 -5.28 -3.78
C SER A 130 7.82 -4.74 -3.94
N ARG A 131 6.82 -5.62 -3.85
CA ARG A 131 5.41 -5.25 -4.01
C ARG A 131 4.99 -4.39 -2.82
N ARG A 132 5.31 -4.78 -1.58
CA ARG A 132 5.01 -4.00 -0.37
C ARG A 132 5.59 -2.59 -0.40
N PHE A 133 6.83 -2.40 -0.89
CA PHE A 133 7.40 -1.07 -1.09
C PHE A 133 6.59 -0.22 -2.07
N ARG A 134 6.19 -0.81 -3.22
CA ARG A 134 5.33 -0.13 -4.20
C ARG A 134 3.97 0.25 -3.61
N TYR A 135 3.35 -0.65 -2.85
CA TYR A 135 2.10 -0.35 -2.14
C TYR A 135 2.26 0.79 -1.15
N SER A 136 3.29 0.73 -0.30
CA SER A 136 3.56 1.76 0.70
C SER A 136 3.79 3.14 0.05
N LEU A 137 4.56 3.19 -1.03
CA LEU A 137 4.77 4.42 -1.80
C LEU A 137 3.45 4.93 -2.40
N GLY A 138 2.69 4.07 -3.08
CA GLY A 138 1.42 4.44 -3.71
C GLY A 138 0.42 4.98 -2.71
N THR A 139 0.25 4.29 -1.58
CA THR A 139 -0.63 4.71 -0.49
C THR A 139 -0.17 6.02 0.14
N LYS A 140 1.14 6.22 0.38
CA LYS A 140 1.66 7.47 0.94
C LYS A 140 1.41 8.66 0.02
N VAL A 141 1.63 8.49 -1.29
CA VAL A 141 1.36 9.54 -2.29
C VAL A 141 -0.15 9.81 -2.37
N ALA A 142 -1.00 8.79 -2.28
CA ALA A 142 -2.45 8.97 -2.23
C ALA A 142 -2.90 9.73 -0.96
N GLN A 143 -2.32 9.42 0.20
CA GLN A 143 -2.60 10.12 1.47
C GLN A 143 -2.21 11.60 1.43
N LEU A 144 -1.16 11.95 0.68
CA LEU A 144 -0.76 13.34 0.44
C LEU A 144 -1.71 14.08 -0.54
N GLY A 145 -2.75 13.41 -1.05
CA GLY A 145 -3.79 14.04 -1.89
C GLY A 145 -3.40 14.21 -3.36
N TYR A 146 -2.34 13.56 -3.82
CA TYR A 146 -1.91 13.66 -5.22
C TYR A 146 -2.89 12.95 -6.18
N SER A 147 -2.94 13.42 -7.42
CA SER A 147 -3.84 12.89 -8.43
C SER A 147 -3.51 11.44 -8.84
N PRO A 148 -4.50 10.64 -9.27
CA PRO A 148 -4.26 9.28 -9.78
C PRO A 148 -3.24 9.21 -10.92
N SER A 149 -3.20 10.24 -11.78
CA SER A 149 -2.23 10.34 -12.88
C SER A 149 -0.80 10.54 -12.37
N LEU A 150 -0.60 11.37 -11.36
CA LEU A 150 0.72 11.56 -10.75
C LEU A 150 1.16 10.30 -10.01
N ILE A 151 0.25 9.64 -9.27
CA ILE A 151 0.55 8.36 -8.62
C ILE A 151 0.92 7.30 -9.66
N ALA A 152 0.19 7.21 -10.79
CA ALA A 152 0.53 6.30 -11.88
C ALA A 152 1.96 6.54 -12.39
N ASN A 153 2.33 7.81 -12.59
CA ASN A 153 3.67 8.19 -12.99
C ASN A 153 4.70 7.76 -11.94
N VAL A 154 4.51 8.11 -10.66
CA VAL A 154 5.41 7.72 -9.56
C VAL A 154 5.64 6.20 -9.53
N LEU A 155 4.58 5.41 -9.68
CA LEU A 155 4.64 3.95 -9.63
C LEU A 155 5.17 3.27 -10.91
N ASP A 156 5.46 4.04 -11.96
CA ASP A 156 5.82 3.56 -13.31
C ASP A 156 4.71 2.74 -13.98
N HIS A 157 3.46 3.16 -13.79
CA HIS A 157 2.30 2.49 -14.37
C HIS A 157 1.88 3.15 -15.68
N SER A 158 1.61 2.33 -16.70
CA SER A 158 1.11 2.82 -18.00
C SER A 158 -0.38 3.16 -18.02
N SER A 159 -1.13 2.75 -16.98
CA SER A 159 -2.58 2.96 -16.89
C SER A 159 -2.96 3.42 -15.48
N ILE A 160 -3.85 4.41 -15.43
CA ILE A 160 -4.41 4.95 -14.18
C ILE A 160 -5.28 3.90 -13.46
N ASN A 161 -5.94 2.99 -14.19
CA ASN A 161 -6.83 1.98 -13.60
C ASN A 161 -6.12 1.09 -12.58
N SER A 162 -4.84 0.80 -12.82
CA SER A 162 -4.01 0.01 -11.91
C SER A 162 -3.70 0.70 -10.58
N VAL A 163 -3.89 2.03 -10.51
CA VAL A 163 -3.61 2.84 -9.33
C VAL A 163 -4.72 2.76 -8.29
N MET A 164 -5.96 2.48 -8.72
CA MET A 164 -7.11 2.44 -7.82
C MET A 164 -6.91 1.48 -6.64
N SER A 165 -6.24 0.34 -6.87
CA SER A 165 -5.86 -0.62 -5.81
C SER A 165 -4.98 -0.08 -4.67
N TYR A 166 -4.37 1.10 -4.83
CA TYR A 166 -3.60 1.79 -3.79
C TYR A 166 -4.37 2.91 -3.09
N ILE A 167 -5.46 3.38 -3.72
CA ILE A 167 -6.28 4.51 -3.26
C ILE A 167 -7.53 4.00 -2.52
N GLU A 168 -8.18 2.95 -3.03
CA GLU A 168 -9.55 2.56 -2.62
C GLU A 168 -9.69 2.12 -1.15
N ASN A 169 -8.60 1.72 -0.47
CA ASN A 169 -8.69 1.12 0.86
C ASN A 169 -7.75 1.78 1.88
N THR A 170 -7.94 3.07 2.14
CA THR A 170 -7.28 3.75 3.26
C THR A 170 -8.32 4.14 4.31
N ALA A 171 -7.97 3.96 5.59
CA ALA A 171 -8.84 4.39 6.71
C ALA A 171 -9.21 5.87 6.62
N GLU A 172 -8.29 6.70 6.09
CA GLU A 172 -8.52 8.12 5.85
C GLU A 172 -9.59 8.36 4.77
N ASN A 173 -9.56 7.61 3.67
CA ASN A 173 -10.63 7.69 2.66
C ASN A 173 -11.97 7.21 3.23
N GLY A 174 -11.96 6.16 4.07
CA GLY A 174 -13.14 5.73 4.82
C GLY A 174 -13.68 6.84 5.73
N LYS A 175 -12.80 7.53 6.45
CA LYS A 175 -13.16 8.66 7.32
C LYS A 175 -13.76 9.82 6.51
N ARG A 176 -13.13 10.21 5.40
CA ARG A 176 -13.64 11.26 4.50
C ARG A 176 -15.00 10.93 3.89
N ILE A 177 -15.20 9.68 3.47
CA ILE A 177 -16.50 9.20 2.98
C ILE A 177 -17.52 9.27 4.11
N ASN A 178 -17.17 8.76 5.30
CA ASN A 178 -18.04 8.77 6.46
C ASN A 178 -18.45 10.21 6.84
N GLU A 179 -17.51 11.16 6.87
CA GLU A 179 -17.78 12.59 7.12
C GLU A 179 -18.72 13.20 6.07
N ALA A 180 -18.47 12.94 4.78
CA ALA A 180 -19.31 13.48 3.70
C ALA A 180 -20.73 12.90 3.69
N VAL A 181 -20.88 11.63 4.10
CA VAL A 181 -22.15 10.91 4.15
C VAL A 181 -22.87 11.15 5.49
N ASN A 182 -22.17 11.63 6.52
CA ASN A 182 -22.71 11.79 7.88
C ASN A 182 -23.98 12.65 7.90
N GLU A 183 -23.95 13.83 7.27
CA GLU A 183 -25.11 14.72 7.24
C GLU A 183 -26.32 14.11 6.50
N LEU A 184 -26.08 13.31 5.47
CA LEU A 184 -27.14 12.61 4.73
C LEU A 184 -27.74 11.45 5.54
N MET A 185 -26.94 10.83 6.40
CA MET A 185 -27.38 9.70 7.22
C MET A 185 -27.99 10.12 8.56
N LYS A 186 -27.73 11.33 9.05
CA LYS A 186 -28.30 11.85 10.31
C LYS A 186 -29.82 11.71 10.42
N PRO A 187 -30.64 12.08 9.41
CA PRO A 187 -32.10 11.92 9.51
C PRO A 187 -32.52 10.46 9.65
N LEU A 188 -31.83 9.55 8.95
CA LEU A 188 -32.09 8.12 9.03
C LEU A 188 -31.67 7.58 10.41
N ALA A 189 -30.48 7.94 10.89
CA ALA A 189 -29.99 7.55 12.22
C ALA A 189 -30.90 8.08 13.34
N ASN A 190 -31.39 9.31 13.21
CA ASN A 190 -32.33 9.92 14.16
C ASN A 190 -33.64 9.15 14.22
N LYS A 191 -34.15 8.58 13.12
CA LYS A 191 -35.35 7.71 13.19
C LYS A 191 -35.16 6.45 14.02
N PHE A 192 -33.95 5.92 14.08
CA PHE A 192 -33.63 4.75 14.92
C PHE A 192 -33.29 5.13 16.37
N ILE A 193 -32.87 6.38 16.62
CA ILE A 193 -32.49 6.88 17.96
C ILE A 193 -33.69 7.55 18.66
N GLU A 194 -34.56 8.21 17.90
CA GLU A 194 -35.79 8.80 18.41
C GLU A 194 -36.79 7.66 18.68
N GLY A 195 -36.70 7.06 19.87
CA GLY A 195 -37.73 6.16 20.44
C GLY A 195 -39.14 6.78 20.50
N LYS A 196 -39.31 8.02 20.02
CA LYS A 196 -40.57 8.72 19.83
C LYS A 196 -41.48 8.08 18.81
N GLU A 197 -40.98 7.48 17.72
CA GLU A 197 -41.88 6.79 16.76
C GLU A 197 -42.50 5.54 17.42
N LEU A 198 -41.70 4.76 18.14
CA LEU A 198 -42.16 3.55 18.83
C LEU A 198 -43.11 3.88 20.01
N GLN A 199 -42.79 4.92 20.79
CA GLN A 199 -43.66 5.39 21.87
C GLN A 199 -44.97 5.97 21.34
N GLN A 200 -44.95 6.73 20.24
CA GLN A 200 -46.17 7.24 19.59
C GLN A 200 -47.05 6.12 19.00
N GLU A 201 -46.44 5.08 18.41
CA GLU A 201 -47.16 3.91 17.92
C GLU A 201 -47.80 3.13 19.08
N LEU A 202 -47.06 2.91 20.17
CA LEU A 202 -47.57 2.24 21.38
C LEU A 202 -48.70 3.05 22.05
N ASP A 203 -48.55 4.37 22.16
CA ASP A 203 -49.59 5.27 22.69
C ASP A 203 -50.86 5.26 21.82
N SER A 204 -50.69 5.24 20.49
CA SER A 204 -51.81 5.15 19.54
C SER A 204 -52.54 3.80 19.66
N LEU A 205 -51.78 2.72 19.87
CA LEU A 205 -52.31 1.36 20.04
C LEU A 205 -53.06 1.24 21.38
N LYS A 206 -52.55 1.85 22.46
CA LYS A 206 -53.22 1.95 23.76
C LYS A 206 -54.56 2.69 23.65
N HIS A 207 -54.57 3.85 22.99
CA HIS A 207 -55.81 4.61 22.77
C HIS A 207 -56.84 3.84 21.94
N LEU A 208 -56.40 3.09 20.91
CA LEU A 208 -57.30 2.27 20.10
C LEU A 208 -57.92 1.11 20.91
N ILE A 209 -57.15 0.47 21.79
CA ILE A 209 -57.63 -0.58 22.69
C ILE A 209 -58.65 0.01 23.67
N GLU A 210 -58.37 1.17 24.27
CA GLU A 210 -59.28 1.84 25.19
C GLU A 210 -60.59 2.27 24.50
N GLU A 211 -60.53 2.76 23.27
CA GLU A 211 -61.70 3.16 22.47
C GLU A 211 -62.58 1.95 22.09
N TYR A 212 -61.97 0.85 21.61
CA TYR A 212 -62.71 -0.35 21.21
C TYR A 212 -63.24 -1.16 22.39
N CYS A 213 -62.52 -1.20 23.51
CA CYS A 213 -62.91 -1.98 24.68
C CYS A 213 -63.73 -1.19 25.70
N GLY A 214 -63.59 0.13 25.77
CA GLY A 214 -64.31 1.01 26.70
C GLY A 214 -65.81 1.18 26.38
N GLY A 215 -66.22 0.91 25.14
CA GLY A 215 -67.63 0.97 24.71
C GLY A 215 -68.44 -0.30 25.02
N SER A 216 -67.80 -1.39 25.41
CA SER A 216 -68.47 -2.68 25.63
C SER A 216 -68.56 -3.01 27.12
N LYS A 217 -69.78 -3.21 27.65
CA LYS A 217 -69.98 -3.87 28.94
C LYS A 217 -69.57 -5.35 28.80
N THR A 218 -68.28 -5.63 28.92
CA THR A 218 -67.71 -6.99 28.80
C THR A 218 -67.39 -7.61 30.15
N ASN A 219 -67.36 -8.93 30.17
CA ASN A 219 -67.28 -9.76 31.37
C ASN A 219 -65.92 -9.60 32.09
N SER A 220 -65.87 -9.95 33.38
CA SER A 220 -64.67 -9.90 34.26
C SER A 220 -63.38 -10.47 33.64
N PHE A 221 -63.50 -11.51 32.80
CA PHE A 221 -62.37 -12.13 32.10
C PHE A 221 -61.75 -11.23 31.02
N ASP A 222 -62.54 -10.44 30.29
CA ASP A 222 -62.04 -9.53 29.25
C ASP A 222 -61.27 -8.36 29.87
N ASN A 223 -61.74 -7.85 31.01
CA ASN A 223 -61.05 -6.77 31.74
C ASN A 223 -59.66 -7.19 32.26
N THR A 224 -59.49 -8.46 32.64
CA THR A 224 -58.19 -8.96 33.11
C THR A 224 -57.19 -9.09 31.97
N ALA A 225 -57.65 -9.55 30.80
CA ALA A 225 -56.80 -9.63 29.60
C ALA A 225 -56.42 -8.25 29.06
N ILE A 226 -57.37 -7.30 29.03
CA ILE A 226 -57.10 -5.91 28.64
C ILE A 226 -56.08 -5.29 29.59
N SER A 227 -56.26 -5.46 30.90
CA SER A 227 -55.32 -4.95 31.92
C SER A 227 -53.91 -5.50 31.75
N LEU A 228 -53.75 -6.79 31.45
CA LEU A 228 -52.44 -7.40 31.17
C LEU A 228 -51.78 -6.83 29.92
N VAL A 229 -52.54 -6.61 28.85
CA VAL A 229 -52.02 -6.03 27.60
C VAL A 229 -51.61 -4.56 27.81
N THR A 230 -52.43 -3.75 28.48
CA THR A 230 -52.07 -2.35 28.79
C THR A 230 -50.87 -2.24 29.71
N ASN A 231 -50.74 -3.10 30.73
CA ASN A 231 -49.57 -3.11 31.61
C ASN A 231 -48.29 -3.49 30.84
N SER A 232 -48.39 -4.47 29.93
CA SER A 232 -47.24 -4.86 29.11
C SER A 232 -46.82 -3.79 28.11
N ILE A 233 -47.77 -3.00 27.58
CA ILE A 233 -47.49 -1.81 26.76
C ILE A 233 -46.80 -0.74 27.61
N ASP A 234 -47.29 -0.48 28.82
CA ASP A 234 -46.70 0.50 29.74
C ASP A 234 -45.27 0.10 30.15
N ASP A 235 -45.02 -1.18 30.40
CA ASP A 235 -43.68 -1.71 30.67
C ASP A 235 -42.74 -1.51 29.46
N MET A 236 -43.22 -1.72 28.24
CA MET A 236 -42.45 -1.47 27.02
C MET A 236 -42.14 0.02 26.84
N ILE A 237 -43.11 0.91 27.07
CA ILE A 237 -42.91 2.36 27.03
C ILE A 237 -41.88 2.83 28.07
N ASN A 238 -41.97 2.32 29.30
CA ASN A 238 -41.06 2.67 30.39
C ASN A 238 -39.64 2.10 30.21
N SER A 239 -39.44 1.17 29.27
CA SER A 239 -38.15 0.54 28.97
C SER A 239 -37.36 1.23 27.85
N ILE A 240 -37.99 2.20 27.16
CA ILE A 240 -37.40 3.06 26.11
C ILE A 240 -36.75 4.29 26.76
#